data_AF-A0A5C6XU88-F1
#
_entry.id   AF-A0A5C6XU88-F1
#
_cell.length_a   1.000
_cell.length_b   1.000
_cell.length_c   1.000
_cell.angle_alpha   90.00
_cell.angle_beta   90.00
_cell.angle_gamma   90.00
#
_symmetry.space_group_name_H-M   'P 1'
#
loop_
_entity.id
_entity.type
_entity.pdbx_description
1 polymer ?
#
loop_
_entity_poly.entity_id
_entity_poly.type
_entity_poly.pdbx_seq_one_letter_code
_entity_poly.pdbx_strand_id
1 'polypeptide(L)'
;MTQKNTNKAFKLSIICIILTFLIVILSSFHENASFYVISTIIGVLTFMIGIFSIIGFFNAMKSFKEKNSFKKIMALLVHSGFVLLFIYILAANGKDFISFFN
;
A
#
# COMPACT_ATOMS: atom_id res chain seq x y z
N MET A 1 0.70 -29.35 4.78
CA MET A 1 0.10 -28.05 5.19
C MET A 1 0.16 -27.10 4.00
N THR A 2 -0.99 -26.61 3.53
CA THR A 2 -1.11 -25.74 2.36
C THR A 2 -0.74 -24.29 2.71
N GLN A 3 0.27 -23.71 2.04
CA GLN A 3 0.74 -22.32 2.25
C GLN A 3 -0.13 -21.28 1.53
N LYS A 4 -1.45 -21.39 1.67
CA LYS A 4 -2.41 -20.61 0.87
C LYS A 4 -2.37 -19.13 1.23
N ASN A 5 -2.28 -18.79 2.52
CA ASN A 5 -2.32 -17.41 2.96
C ASN A 5 -0.99 -16.71 2.73
N THR A 6 0.13 -17.41 2.96
CA THR A 6 1.48 -16.89 2.65
C THR A 6 1.58 -16.48 1.17
N ASN A 7 1.14 -17.34 0.25
CA ASN A 7 1.22 -17.05 -1.19
C ASN A 7 0.31 -15.88 -1.60
N LYS A 8 -0.90 -15.77 -1.03
CA LYS A 8 -1.80 -14.63 -1.28
C LYS A 8 -1.21 -13.33 -0.78
N ALA A 9 -0.71 -13.30 0.46
CA ALA A 9 -0.10 -12.11 1.04
C ALA A 9 1.12 -11.65 0.22
N PHE A 10 1.97 -12.59 -0.19
CA PHE A 10 3.14 -12.30 -1.01
C PHE A 10 2.79 -11.75 -2.40
N LYS A 11 1.79 -12.32 -3.08
CA LYS A 11 1.29 -11.78 -4.36
C LYS A 11 0.78 -10.34 -4.21
N LEU A 12 0.05 -10.06 -3.13
CA LEU A 12 -0.40 -8.68 -2.84
C LEU A 12 0.79 -7.75 -2.56
N SER A 13 1.85 -8.21 -1.90
CA SER A 13 3.07 -7.40 -1.72
C SER A 13 3.69 -7.01 -3.06
N ILE A 14 3.79 -7.95 -4.01
CA ILE A 14 4.30 -7.69 -5.37
C ILE A 14 3.42 -6.64 -6.07
N ILE A 15 2.08 -6.76 -5.98
CA ILE A 15 1.16 -5.78 -6.58
C ILE A 15 1.39 -4.39 -5.98
N CYS A 16 1.51 -4.28 -4.65
CA CYS A 16 1.77 -2.98 -3.99
C CYS A 16 3.09 -2.37 -4.46
N ILE A 17 4.14 -3.17 -4.61
CA ILE A 17 5.44 -2.72 -5.12
C ILE A 17 5.32 -2.23 -6.56
N ILE A 18 4.64 -2.96 -7.45
CA ILE A 18 4.43 -2.55 -8.85
C ILE A 18 3.65 -1.23 -8.92
N LEU A 19 2.58 -1.08 -8.13
CA LEU A 19 1.82 0.16 -8.07
C LEU A 19 2.68 1.33 -7.55
N THR A 20 3.56 1.07 -6.59
CA THR A 20 4.51 2.08 -6.08
C THR A 20 5.47 2.52 -7.17
N PHE A 21 6.02 1.59 -7.96
CA PHE A 21 6.86 1.92 -9.12
C PHE A 21 6.10 2.75 -10.15
N LEU A 22 4.84 2.41 -10.42
CA LEU A 22 4.00 3.17 -11.34
C LEU A 22 3.79 4.61 -10.85
N ILE A 23 3.57 4.82 -9.54
CA ILE A 23 3.47 6.15 -8.93
C ILE A 23 4.78 6.93 -9.12
N VAL A 24 5.95 6.31 -8.89
CA VAL A 24 7.25 6.97 -9.08
C VAL A 24 7.43 7.42 -10.54
N ILE A 25 7.08 6.56 -11.50
CA ILE A 25 7.13 6.90 -12.93
C ILE A 25 6.16 8.04 -13.25
N LEU A 26 4.91 7.97 -12.80
CA LEU A 26 3.95 9.05 -13.03
C LEU A 26 4.41 10.38 -12.42
N SER A 27 5.04 10.32 -11.26
CA SER A 27 5.57 11.50 -10.57
C SER A 27 6.72 12.17 -11.34
N SER A 28 7.45 11.46 -12.19
CA SER A 28 8.48 12.09 -13.04
C SER A 28 7.91 12.91 -14.19
N PHE A 29 6.63 12.73 -14.54
CA PHE A 29 5.95 13.50 -15.60
C PHE A 29 5.14 14.68 -15.07
N HIS A 30 5.22 14.93 -13.76
CA HIS A 30 4.33 15.82 -13.01
C HIS A 30 4.48 17.31 -13.36
N GLU A 31 5.59 17.72 -13.97
CA GLU A 31 5.88 19.12 -14.33
C GLU A 31 5.14 19.62 -15.59
N ASN A 32 4.41 18.75 -16.29
CA ASN A 32 3.70 19.13 -17.52
C ASN A 32 2.27 19.63 -17.25
N ALA A 33 1.65 20.25 -18.26
CA ALA A 33 0.27 20.80 -18.23
C ALA A 33 -0.83 19.81 -17.76
N SER A 34 -0.51 18.53 -17.61
CA SER A 34 -1.38 17.45 -17.10
C SER A 34 -1.31 17.24 -15.58
N PHE A 35 -0.69 18.14 -14.81
CA PHE A 35 -0.52 18.10 -13.35
C PHE A 35 -1.74 17.55 -12.59
N TYR A 36 -2.94 18.10 -12.85
CA TYR A 36 -4.17 17.72 -12.13
C TYR A 36 -4.58 16.26 -12.40
N VAL A 37 -4.46 15.82 -13.65
CA VAL A 37 -4.82 14.44 -14.05
C VAL A 37 -3.84 13.45 -13.43
N ILE A 38 -2.54 13.74 -13.52
CA ILE A 38 -1.48 12.90 -12.95
C ILE A 38 -1.64 12.80 -11.43
N SER A 39 -1.86 13.93 -10.74
CA SER A 39 -2.08 13.97 -9.29
C SER A 39 -3.28 13.15 -8.86
N THR A 40 -4.39 13.24 -9.60
CA THR A 40 -5.61 12.46 -9.33
C THR A 40 -5.34 10.96 -9.48
N ILE A 41 -4.65 10.54 -10.54
CA ILE A 41 -4.29 9.14 -10.77
C ILE A 41 -3.38 8.63 -9.65
N ILE A 42 -2.36 9.40 -9.25
CA ILE A 42 -1.47 9.06 -8.13
C ILE A 42 -2.27 8.88 -6.83
N GLY A 43 -3.24 9.77 -6.55
CA GLY A 43 -4.12 9.65 -5.40
C GLY A 43 -4.92 8.34 -5.41
N VAL A 44 -5.53 7.99 -6.54
CA VAL A 44 -6.28 6.73 -6.70
C VAL A 44 -5.37 5.51 -6.51
N LEU A 45 -4.18 5.49 -7.13
CA LEU A 45 -3.22 4.40 -6.99
C LEU A 45 -2.76 4.24 -5.54
N THR A 46 -2.48 5.36 -4.85
CA THR A 46 -2.09 5.36 -3.43
C THR A 46 -3.19 4.79 -2.55
N PHE A 47 -4.45 5.15 -2.81
CA PHE A 47 -5.59 4.59 -2.10
C PHE A 47 -5.75 3.08 -2.33
N MET A 48 -5.55 2.60 -3.57
CA MET A 48 -5.55 1.16 -3.87
C MET A 48 -4.43 0.41 -3.13
N ILE A 49 -3.23 0.98 -3.04
CA ILE A 49 -2.13 0.43 -2.23
C ILE A 49 -2.54 0.33 -0.75
N GLY A 50 -3.21 1.36 -0.22
CA GLY A 50 -3.78 1.33 1.13
C GLY A 50 -4.71 0.13 1.35
N ILE A 51 -5.69 -0.06 0.48
CA ILE A 51 -6.64 -1.20 0.58
C ILE A 51 -5.91 -2.54 0.46
N PHE A 52 -5.05 -2.71 -0.54
CA PHE A 52 -4.35 -3.98 -0.76
C PHE A 52 -3.35 -4.31 0.35
N SER A 53 -2.71 -3.30 0.95
CA SER A 53 -1.80 -3.49 2.07
C SER A 53 -2.54 -3.93 3.33
N ILE A 54 -3.73 -3.38 3.62
CA ILE A 54 -4.58 -3.83 4.74
C ILE A 54 -5.00 -5.29 4.53
N ILE A 55 -5.54 -5.63 3.35
CA ILE A 55 -5.95 -7.02 3.02
C ILE A 55 -4.74 -7.97 3.09
N GLY A 56 -3.60 -7.53 2.54
CA GLY A 56 -2.34 -8.27 2.55
C GLY A 56 -1.80 -8.50 3.96
N PHE A 57 -1.88 -7.50 4.83
CA PHE A 57 -1.50 -7.57 6.23
C PHE A 57 -2.34 -8.59 7.00
N PHE A 58 -3.67 -8.55 6.87
CA PHE A 58 -4.55 -9.55 7.49
C PHE A 58 -4.27 -10.98 6.99
N ASN A 59 -3.98 -11.15 5.70
CA ASN A 59 -3.59 -12.45 5.15
C ASN A 59 -2.22 -12.92 5.67
N ALA A 60 -1.25 -12.00 5.81
CA ALA A 60 0.06 -12.28 6.40
C ALA A 60 -0.09 -12.70 7.87
N MET A 61 -0.93 -12.02 8.66
CA MET A 61 -1.21 -12.42 10.03
C MET A 61 -1.90 -13.80 10.12
N LYS A 62 -2.87 -14.08 9.25
CA LYS A 62 -3.52 -15.41 9.20
C LYS A 62 -2.53 -16.54 8.86
N SER A 63 -1.41 -16.22 8.20
CA SER A 63 -0.34 -17.18 7.89
C SER A 63 0.55 -17.53 9.09
N PHE A 64 0.32 -16.98 10.28
CA PHE A 64 1.10 -17.34 11.48
C PHE A 64 1.07 -18.84 11.82
N LYS A 65 -0.03 -19.51 11.48
CA LYS A 65 -0.22 -20.96 11.65
C LYS A 65 0.51 -21.82 10.58
N GLU A 66 1.02 -21.20 9.52
CA GLU A 66 1.77 -21.87 8.45
C GLU A 66 3.28 -21.89 8.77
N LYS A 67 3.99 -22.90 8.24
CA LYS A 67 5.44 -23.09 8.42
C LYS A 67 6.17 -21.79 8.08
N ASN A 68 7.09 -21.37 8.95
CA ASN A 68 7.82 -20.13 8.77
C ASN A 68 8.65 -20.18 7.48
N SER A 69 8.50 -19.15 6.66
CA SER A 69 9.22 -19.00 5.39
C SER A 69 9.62 -17.54 5.19
N PHE A 70 10.69 -17.32 4.43
CA PHE A 70 11.13 -15.98 4.08
C PHE A 70 10.01 -15.14 3.44
N LYS A 71 9.19 -15.76 2.57
CA LYS A 71 8.05 -15.10 1.92
C LYS A 71 7.04 -14.53 2.91
N LYS A 72 6.79 -15.22 4.02
CA LYS A 72 5.87 -14.78 5.07
C LYS A 72 6.41 -13.55 5.81
N ILE A 73 7.68 -13.60 6.23
CA ILE A 73 8.32 -12.48 6.93
C ILE A 73 8.35 -11.25 6.02
N MET A 74 8.73 -11.43 4.77
CA MET A 74 8.79 -10.36 3.79
C MET A 74 7.40 -9.76 3.52
N ALA A 75 6.38 -10.60 3.33
CA ALA A 75 5.01 -10.11 3.12
C ALA A 75 4.48 -9.33 4.32
N LEU A 76 4.76 -9.81 5.54
CA LEU A 76 4.36 -9.10 6.76
C LEU A 76 5.06 -7.74 6.86
N LEU A 77 6.38 -7.69 6.67
CA LEU A 77 7.14 -6.44 6.72
C LEU A 77 6.67 -5.41 5.70
N VAL A 78 6.51 -5.82 4.45
CA VAL A 78 6.08 -4.94 3.36
C VAL A 78 4.68 -4.38 3.63
N HIS A 79 3.73 -5.23 4.03
CA HIS A 79 2.36 -4.78 4.31
C HIS A 79 2.28 -3.90 5.55
N SER A 80 3.01 -4.22 6.62
CA SER A 80 3.09 -3.35 7.80
C SER A 80 3.62 -1.96 7.45
N GLY A 81 4.67 -1.88 6.63
CA GLY A 81 5.22 -0.60 6.17
C GLY A 81 4.20 0.22 5.39
N PHE A 82 3.52 -0.39 4.42
CA PHE A 82 2.48 0.30 3.65
C PHE A 82 1.26 0.69 4.49
N VAL A 83 0.82 -0.14 5.43
CA VAL A 83 -0.30 0.19 6.33
C VAL A 83 0.04 1.39 7.21
N LEU A 84 1.25 1.43 7.77
CA LEU A 84 1.71 2.57 8.57
C LEU A 84 1.79 3.86 7.73
N LEU A 85 2.33 3.78 6.52
CA LEU A 85 2.35 4.90 5.58
C LEU A 85 0.94 5.39 5.24
N PHE A 86 0.01 4.46 5.01
CA PHE A 86 -1.37 4.79 4.68
C PHE A 86 -2.09 5.49 5.85
N ILE A 87 -1.91 4.99 7.08
CA ILE A 87 -2.42 5.63 8.30
C ILE A 87 -1.82 7.03 8.47
N TYR A 88 -0.52 7.19 8.25
CA TYR A 88 0.14 8.49 8.31
C TYR A 88 -0.47 9.49 7.32
N ILE A 89 -0.66 9.08 6.07
CA ILE A 89 -1.29 9.93 5.04
C ILE A 89 -2.71 10.32 5.47
N LEU A 90 -3.52 9.38 5.96
CA LEU A 90 -4.88 9.69 6.44
C LEU A 90 -4.86 10.66 7.61
N ALA A 91 -3.95 10.49 8.57
CA ALA A 91 -3.82 11.37 9.72
C ALA A 91 -3.39 12.79 9.33
N ALA A 92 -2.41 12.92 8.42
CA ALA A 92 -1.95 14.19 7.89
C ALA A 92 -3.09 14.94 7.18
N ASN A 93 -3.77 14.28 6.25
CA ASN A 93 -4.89 14.89 5.52
C ASN A 93 -6.09 15.19 6.42
N GLY A 94 -6.34 14.34 7.43
CA GLY A 94 -7.41 14.56 8.41
C GLY A 94 -7.15 15.79 9.29
N LYS A 95 -5.89 16.03 9.67
CA LYS A 95 -5.51 17.24 10.42
C LYS A 95 -5.75 18.49 9.59
N ASP A 96 -5.34 18.49 8.32
CA ASP A 96 -5.53 19.61 7.41
C ASP A 96 -7.02 19.89 7.20
N PHE A 97 -7.83 18.84 7.04
CA PHE A 97 -9.28 18.95 6.93
C PHE A 97 -9.91 19.60 8.17
N ILE A 98 -9.54 19.19 9.39
CA ILE A 98 -10.09 19.80 10.62
C ILE A 98 -9.67 21.27 10.72
N SER A 99 -8.43 21.60 10.38
CA SER A 99 -7.96 23.00 10.39
C SER A 99 -8.64 23.90 9.36
N PHE A 100 -9.25 23.33 8.32
CA PHE A 100 -10.00 24.10 7.33
C PHE A 100 -11.34 24.63 7.90
N PHE A 101 -11.90 23.98 8.93
CA PHE A 101 -13.19 24.36 9.53
C PHE A 101 -13.09 25.11 10.86
N ASN A 102 -11.90 25.22 11.45
CA ASN A 102 -11.64 25.98 12.68
C ASN A 102 -10.96 27.31 12.34
#